data_AF-A0A0Q9B0F0-F1
#
_entry.id   AF-A0A0Q9B0F0-F1
#
_cell.length_a   1.000
_cell.length_b   1.000
_cell.length_c   1.000
_cell.angle_alpha   90.00
_cell.angle_beta   90.00
_cell.angle_gamma   90.00
#
_symmetry.space_group_name_H-M   'P 1'
#
loop_
_entity.id
_entity.type
_entity.pdbx_description
1 polymer ?
#
loop_
_entity_poly.entity_id
_entity_poly.type
_entity_poly.pdbx_seq_one_letter_code
_entity_poly.pdbx_strand_id
1 'polypeptide(L)'
;MILVMSVQNSEKTLSRKQRLQEKQRRQLAVVDTVDKAEAKVRKAELELAVAVTEAVQVFGDEHAASEGLDMPAEAILRFLGMAQDEAARADDVPEASSEA
;
A
#
# COMPACT_ATOMS: atom_id res chain seq x y z
N MET A 1 -26.97 17.73 -48.06
CA MET A 1 -27.21 16.29 -47.77
C MET A 1 -25.94 15.71 -47.19
N ILE A 2 -25.90 15.51 -45.87
CA ILE A 2 -24.80 14.80 -45.21
C ILE A 2 -25.28 13.36 -45.05
N LEU A 3 -24.58 12.44 -45.72
CA LEU A 3 -24.86 11.01 -45.69
C LEU A 3 -24.48 10.49 -44.29
N VAL A 4 -25.48 10.41 -43.41
CA VAL A 4 -25.37 9.73 -42.12
C VAL A 4 -25.13 8.25 -42.42
N MET A 5 -23.86 7.84 -42.44
CA MET A 5 -23.49 6.44 -42.47
C MET A 5 -24.01 5.83 -41.17
N SER A 6 -25.18 5.21 -41.31
CA SER A 6 -25.83 4.38 -40.32
C SER A 6 -24.77 3.56 -39.60
N VAL A 7 -24.73 3.79 -38.29
CA VAL A 7 -24.21 2.91 -37.26
C VAL A 7 -24.73 1.50 -37.56
N GLN A 8 -24.00 0.76 -38.40
CA GLN A 8 -24.07 -0.68 -38.46
C GLN A 8 -23.39 -1.15 -37.18
N ASN A 9 -24.19 -1.14 -36.11
CA ASN A 9 -24.10 -2.01 -34.94
C ASN A 9 -24.16 -3.46 -35.43
N SER A 10 -23.08 -3.89 -36.09
CA SER A 10 -22.73 -5.29 -36.10
C SER A 10 -22.12 -5.54 -34.72
N GLU A 11 -22.56 -6.61 -34.06
CA GLU A 11 -22.01 -7.18 -32.83
C GLU A 11 -20.50 -7.44 -33.00
N LYS A 12 -19.72 -6.36 -32.99
CA LYS A 12 -18.31 -6.35 -33.33
C LYS A 12 -17.59 -6.92 -32.15
N THR A 13 -17.38 -8.23 -32.20
CA THR A 13 -16.24 -8.88 -31.56
C THR A 13 -15.04 -7.94 -31.68
N LEU A 14 -14.64 -7.36 -30.54
CA LEU A 14 -13.61 -6.31 -30.44
C LEU A 14 -12.43 -6.63 -31.37
N SER A 15 -11.98 -5.64 -32.14
CA SER A 15 -10.85 -5.79 -33.07
C SER A 15 -9.64 -6.40 -32.35
N ARG A 16 -8.81 -7.20 -33.03
CA ARG A 16 -7.62 -7.84 -32.42
C ARG A 16 -6.76 -6.85 -31.63
N LYS A 17 -6.64 -5.61 -32.09
CA LYS A 17 -5.93 -4.52 -31.39
C LYS A 17 -6.65 -4.05 -30.13
N GLN A 18 -7.98 -3.92 -30.17
CA GLN A 18 -8.79 -3.53 -29.01
C GLN A 18 -8.76 -4.62 -27.92
N ARG A 19 -8.83 -5.91 -28.31
CA ARG A 19 -8.66 -7.03 -27.38
C ARG A 19 -7.28 -7.06 -26.75
N LEU A 20 -6.23 -6.75 -27.52
CA LEU A 20 -4.86 -6.70 -27.02
C LEU A 20 -4.68 -5.53 -26.03
N GLN A 21 -5.18 -4.34 -26.36
CA GLN A 21 -5.14 -3.18 -25.47
C GLN A 21 -5.95 -3.40 -24.20
N GLU A 22 -7.12 -4.02 -24.29
CA GLU A 22 -7.93 -4.33 -23.12
C GLU A 22 -7.24 -5.35 -22.21
N LYS A 23 -6.59 -6.37 -22.79
CA LYS A 23 -5.75 -7.32 -22.01
C LYS A 23 -4.59 -6.60 -21.32
N GLN A 24 -3.87 -5.72 -22.01
CA GLN A 24 -2.77 -4.94 -21.43
C GLN A 24 -3.26 -4.01 -20.32
N ARG A 25 -4.38 -3.31 -20.52
CA ARG A 25 -5.00 -2.45 -19.50
C ARG A 25 -5.42 -3.24 -18.26
N ARG A 26 -6.01 -4.43 -18.44
CA ARG A 26 -6.41 -5.29 -17.31
C ARG A 26 -5.18 -5.82 -16.56
N GLN A 27 -4.11 -6.18 -17.25
CA GLN A 27 -2.86 -6.61 -16.60
C GLN A 27 -2.23 -5.48 -15.80
N LEU A 28 -2.14 -4.28 -16.36
CA LEU A 28 -1.60 -3.11 -15.65
C LEU A 28 -2.45 -2.75 -14.43
N ALA A 29 -3.79 -2.79 -14.57
CA ALA A 29 -4.70 -2.52 -13.46
C ALA A 29 -4.55 -3.51 -12.30
N VAL A 30 -4.26 -4.79 -12.57
CA VAL A 30 -4.02 -5.77 -11.50
C VAL A 30 -2.74 -5.44 -10.73
N VAL A 31 -1.65 -5.11 -11.43
CA VAL A 31 -0.38 -4.70 -10.80
C VAL A 31 -0.59 -3.45 -9.93
N ASP A 32 -1.24 -2.42 -10.48
CA ASP A 32 -1.54 -1.19 -9.72
C ASP A 32 -2.38 -1.47 -8.46
N THR A 33 -3.33 -2.42 -8.53
CA THR A 33 -4.14 -2.78 -7.35
C THR A 33 -3.35 -3.53 -6.29
N VAL A 34 -2.40 -4.39 -6.70
CA VAL A 34 -1.52 -5.10 -5.78
C VAL A 34 -0.56 -4.10 -5.13
N ASP A 35 0.08 -3.23 -5.91
CA ASP A 35 1.00 -2.21 -5.39
C ASP A 35 0.29 -1.29 -4.38
N LYS A 36 -0.95 -0.88 -4.66
CA LYS A 36 -1.76 -0.10 -3.72
C LYS A 36 -2.14 -0.88 -2.46
N ALA A 37 -2.40 -2.18 -2.57
CA ALA A 37 -2.70 -3.01 -1.42
C ALA A 37 -1.44 -3.19 -0.55
N GLU A 38 -0.28 -3.46 -1.16
CA GLU A 38 1.00 -3.56 -0.46
C GLU A 38 1.37 -2.25 0.23
N ALA A 39 1.16 -1.10 -0.42
CA ALA A 39 1.40 0.20 0.20
C ALA A 39 0.52 0.42 1.44
N LYS A 40 -0.74 -0.02 1.40
CA LYS A 40 -1.65 0.05 2.55
C LYS A 40 -1.23 -0.89 3.67
N VAL A 41 -0.81 -2.11 3.34
CA VAL A 41 -0.30 -3.09 4.32
C VAL A 41 0.93 -2.53 5.01
N ARG A 42 1.91 -2.02 4.25
CA ARG A 42 3.13 -1.42 4.82
C ARG A 42 2.80 -0.25 5.74
N LYS A 43 1.86 0.62 5.36
CA LYS A 43 1.39 1.72 6.22
C LYS A 43 0.75 1.20 7.51
N ALA A 44 -0.12 0.19 7.43
CA ALA A 44 -0.76 -0.40 8.60
C ALA A 44 0.26 -1.10 9.52
N GLU A 45 1.28 -1.74 8.96
CA GLU A 45 2.38 -2.34 9.73
C GLU A 45 3.19 -1.28 10.49
N LEU A 46 3.45 -0.12 9.87
CA LEU A 46 4.12 1.00 10.52
C LEU A 46 3.27 1.61 11.64
N GLU A 47 1.98 1.84 11.39
CA GLU A 47 1.05 2.32 12.43
C GLU A 47 0.96 1.33 13.60
N LEU A 48 0.95 0.03 13.33
CA LEU A 48 1.01 -1.00 14.35
C LEU A 48 2.34 -0.97 15.11
N ALA A 49 3.46 -0.78 14.42
CA ALA A 49 4.78 -0.67 15.05
C ALA A 49 4.85 0.49 16.06
N VAL A 50 4.27 1.65 15.70
CA VAL A 50 4.16 2.81 16.61
C VAL A 50 3.26 2.47 17.79
N ALA A 51 2.07 1.91 17.55
CA ALA A 51 1.15 1.54 18.62
C ALA A 51 1.75 0.52 19.60
N VAL A 52 2.52 -0.45 19.11
CA VAL A 52 3.25 -1.42 19.95
C VAL A 52 4.33 -0.70 20.76
N THR A 53 5.04 0.25 20.18
CA THR A 53 6.05 1.06 20.89
C THR A 53 5.41 1.86 22.03
N GLU A 54 4.26 2.47 21.78
CA GLU A 54 3.49 3.18 22.80
C GLU A 54 2.99 2.22 23.89
N ALA A 55 2.49 1.03 23.51
CA ALA A 55 2.08 0.01 24.47
C ALA A 55 3.24 -0.41 25.37
N VAL A 56 4.45 -0.64 24.83
CA VAL A 56 5.65 -0.95 25.63
C VAL A 56 5.96 0.17 26.63
N GLN A 57 5.81 1.44 26.24
CA GLN A 57 5.99 2.56 27.17
C GLN A 57 4.91 2.59 28.27
N VAL A 58 3.67 2.22 27.95
CA VAL A 58 2.55 2.19 28.91
C VAL A 58 2.67 1.00 29.87
N PHE A 59 3.05 -0.18 29.38
CA PHE A 59 3.22 -1.39 30.19
C PHE A 59 4.56 -1.40 30.94
N GLY A 60 5.55 -0.63 30.48
CA GLY A 60 6.83 -0.37 31.15
C GLY A 60 8.00 -1.21 30.63
N ASP A 61 7.73 -2.43 30.15
CA ASP A 61 8.73 -3.27 29.49
C ASP A 61 8.11 -4.15 28.40
N GLU A 62 8.99 -4.78 27.61
CA GLU A 62 8.62 -5.61 26.44
C GLU A 62 7.88 -6.89 26.85
N HIS A 63 8.16 -7.44 28.03
CA HIS A 63 7.55 -8.68 28.51
C HIS A 63 6.13 -8.42 29.04
N ALA A 64 5.95 -7.36 29.80
CA ALA A 64 4.66 -6.88 30.26
C ALA A 64 3.75 -6.49 29.09
N ALA A 65 4.30 -5.87 28.04
CA ALA A 65 3.56 -5.60 26.81
C ALA A 65 3.21 -6.87 26.04
N SER A 66 4.08 -7.90 26.05
CA SER A 66 3.81 -9.20 25.43
C SER A 66 2.61 -9.88 26.07
N GLU A 67 2.53 -9.89 27.40
CA GLU A 67 1.38 -10.40 28.13
C GLU A 67 0.14 -9.50 27.94
N GLY A 68 0.30 -8.18 28.00
CA GLY A 68 -0.80 -7.21 27.91
C GLY A 68 -1.46 -7.14 26.52
N LEU A 69 -0.70 -7.39 25.46
CA LEU A 69 -1.18 -7.41 24.07
C LEU A 69 -1.56 -8.83 23.59
N ASP A 70 -1.30 -9.86 24.40
CA ASP A 70 -1.41 -11.27 24.01
C ASP A 70 -0.65 -11.57 22.70
N MET A 71 0.59 -11.09 22.62
CA MET A 71 1.45 -11.21 21.46
C MET A 71 2.78 -11.87 21.84
N PRO A 72 3.40 -12.64 20.93
CA PRO A 72 4.74 -13.17 21.17
C PRO A 72 5.76 -12.05 21.38
N ALA A 73 6.71 -12.24 22.29
CA ALA A 73 7.79 -11.28 22.54
C ALA A 73 8.61 -11.01 21.27
N GLU A 74 8.79 -12.01 20.41
CA GLU A 74 9.46 -11.85 19.11
C GLU A 74 8.69 -10.92 18.17
N ALA A 75 7.35 -10.89 18.27
CA ALA A 75 6.54 -9.97 17.49
C ALA A 75 6.74 -8.52 17.98
N ILE A 76 6.77 -8.31 19.29
CA ILE A 76 7.04 -6.98 19.88
C ILE A 76 8.41 -6.47 19.48
N LEU A 77 9.46 -7.27 19.63
CA LEU A 77 10.83 -6.89 19.26
C LEU A 77 10.93 -6.52 17.77
N ARG A 78 10.24 -7.27 16.90
CA ARG A 78 10.17 -6.94 15.47
C ARG A 78 9.50 -5.60 15.20
N PHE A 79 8.39 -5.31 15.87
CA PHE A 79 7.68 -4.04 15.71
C PHE A 79 8.49 -2.87 16.24
N LEU A 80 9.20 -3.04 17.37
CA LEU A 80 10.13 -2.03 17.89
C LEU A 80 11.28 -1.74 16.92
N GLY A 81 11.86 -2.78 16.30
CA GLY A 81 12.87 -2.61 15.25
C GLY A 81 12.32 -1.88 14.03
N MET A 82 11.12 -2.23 13.58
CA MET A 82 10.46 -1.57 12.45
C MET A 82 10.16 -0.09 12.71
N ALA A 83 9.74 0.27 13.93
CA ALA A 83 9.52 1.67 14.33
C ALA A 83 10.83 2.48 14.35
N GLN A 84 11.94 1.87 14.79
CA GLN A 84 13.27 2.49 14.76
C GLN A 84 13.77 2.72 13.32
N ASP A 85 13.60 1.72 12.44
CA ASP A 85 13.97 1.82 11.03
C ASP A 85 13.17 2.92 10.31
N GLU A 86 11.88 3.09 10.64
CA GLU A 86 11.06 4.16 10.08
C GLU A 86 11.48 5.55 10.60
N ALA A 87 11.79 5.68 11.89
CA ALA A 87 12.31 6.91 12.45
C ALA A 87 13.64 7.32 11.78
N ALA A 88 14.54 6.35 11.57
CA ALA A 88 15.80 6.59 10.88
C ALA A 88 15.61 6.99 9.40
N ARG A 89 14.58 6.47 8.71
CA ARG A 89 14.24 6.88 7.34
C ARG A 89 13.61 8.27 7.29
N ALA A 90 12.80 8.64 8.29
CA ALA A 90 12.20 9.96 8.37
C ALA A 90 13.27 11.07 8.53
N ASP A 91 14.34 10.79 9.29
CA ASP A 91 15.48 11.70 9.46
C ASP A 91 16.33 11.86 8.17
N ASP A 92 16.24 10.91 7.23
CA ASP A 92 17.00 10.89 5.98
C ASP A 92 16.20 11.44 4.77
N VAL A 93 15.00 11.96 4.99
CA VAL A 93 14.23 12.68 3.95
C VAL A 93 14.61 14.17 4.01
N PRO A 94 15.47 14.68 3.09
CA PRO A 94 15.61 16.11 2.94
C PRO A 94 14.25 16.65 2.49
N GLU A 95 13.75 17.62 3.24
CA GLU A 95 12.51 18.35 3.00
C GLU A 95 12.55 19.01 1.60
N ALA A 96 12.19 18.26 0.57
CA ALA A 96 11.96 18.79 -0.76
C ALA A 96 10.57 19.44 -0.78
N SER A 97 10.53 20.71 -0.38
CA SER A 97 9.84 21.81 -1.08
C SER A 97 9.43 22.94 -0.13
N SER A 98 10.10 24.08 -0.26
CA SER A 98 9.44 25.38 -0.12
C SER A 98 10.06 26.37 -1.12
N GLU A 99 9.62 26.27 -2.37
CA GLU A 99 9.68 27.38 -3.33
C GLU A 99 8.24 27.72 -3.68
N ALA A 100 7.83 28.93 -3.29
CA ALA A 100 6.60 29.61 -3.69
C ALA A 100 6.98 31.01 -4.17
#